data_AF-R3WRU2-F1
#
_entry.id   AF-R3WRU2-F1
#
_cell.length_a   1.000
_cell.length_b   1.000
_cell.length_c   1.000
_cell.angle_alpha   90.00
_cell.angle_beta   90.00
_cell.angle_gamma   90.00
#
_symmetry.space_group_name_H-M   'P 1'
#
loop_
_entity.id
_entity.type
_entity.pdbx_description
1 polymer ?
#
loop_
_entity_poly.entity_id
_entity_poly.type
_entity_poly.pdbx_seq_one_letter_code
_entity_poly.pdbx_strand_id
1 'polypeptide(L)'
;MASPKTVTGVQAMSKKNRYTDNRTLCQERSDGFHVEKDIEGLNGIYKTIAQLTSLEDCLVLYQHFKGLSINFPTKLIDGAYVKRYLEKEVHKGKVFSKEEIQQLAISFDYSERQIRRFLSEVVNENKLEEEPLPYIAQWLHSQTNGGNEHGK
;
A
#
# COMPACT_ATOMS: atom_id res chain seq x y z
N MET A 1 0.97 -6.93 69.29
CA MET A 1 -0.21 -7.60 69.89
C MET A 1 -1.42 -6.69 69.74
N ALA A 2 -2.57 -7.30 69.41
CA ALA A 2 -3.95 -6.80 69.48
C ALA A 2 -4.40 -5.62 68.59
N SER A 3 -5.31 -5.93 67.66
CA SER A 3 -6.32 -5.00 67.11
C SER A 3 -7.45 -4.76 68.14
N PRO A 4 -8.34 -3.78 67.88
CA PRO A 4 -9.74 -4.15 67.70
C PRO A 4 -10.43 -3.47 66.50
N LYS A 5 -11.53 -4.10 66.09
CA LYS A 5 -12.40 -3.84 64.93
C LYS A 5 -13.60 -2.95 65.31
N THR A 6 -14.17 -2.22 64.35
CA THR A 6 -15.63 -2.07 64.04
C THR A 6 -15.80 -1.04 62.89
N VAL A 7 -16.19 -1.44 61.67
CA VAL A 7 -17.55 -1.55 61.06
C VAL A 7 -18.29 -0.21 60.91
N THR A 8 -18.60 0.20 59.67
CA THR A 8 -19.97 0.45 59.15
C THR A 8 -19.96 1.01 57.71
N GLY A 9 -20.76 0.39 56.82
CA GLY A 9 -21.42 0.96 55.62
C GLY A 9 -20.52 1.32 54.43
N VAL A 10 -20.77 0.90 53.18
CA VAL A 10 -22.05 0.88 52.48
C VAL A 10 -22.01 -0.21 51.39
N GLN A 11 -23.03 -1.05 51.39
CA GLN A 11 -23.38 -1.96 50.30
C GLN A 11 -24.02 -1.18 49.16
N ALA A 12 -23.42 -1.23 47.96
CA ALA A 12 -24.12 -0.92 46.72
C ALA A 12 -24.32 -2.22 45.94
N MET A 13 -25.47 -2.86 46.17
CA MET A 13 -26.00 -3.85 45.24
C MET A 13 -26.64 -3.11 44.07
N SER A 14 -26.05 -3.20 42.88
CA SER A 14 -26.82 -2.97 41.64
C SER A 14 -27.00 -4.29 40.92
N LYS A 15 -28.28 -4.62 40.75
CA LYS A 15 -28.80 -5.93 40.38
C LYS A 15 -28.41 -6.25 38.95
N LYS A 16 -28.01 -7.51 38.72
CA LYS A 16 -28.12 -8.18 37.41
C LYS A 16 -29.51 -7.87 36.84
N ASN A 17 -29.58 -7.13 35.74
CA ASN A 17 -30.71 -7.21 34.84
C ASN A 17 -30.25 -8.00 33.60
N ARG A 18 -30.60 -9.29 33.59
CA ARG A 18 -30.58 -10.10 32.38
C ARG A 18 -31.83 -9.75 31.59
N TYR A 19 -31.68 -8.88 30.61
CA TYR A 19 -32.52 -8.89 29.42
C TYR A 19 -31.59 -8.67 28.23
N THR A 20 -31.01 -9.76 27.74
CA THR A 20 -30.48 -9.77 26.37
C THR A 20 -31.69 -9.59 25.47
N ASP A 21 -31.83 -8.37 24.99
CA ASP A 21 -32.89 -7.95 24.11
C ASP A 21 -32.81 -8.77 22.81
N ASN A 22 -33.74 -9.71 22.63
CA ASN A 22 -33.89 -10.45 21.38
C ASN A 22 -34.35 -9.55 20.22
N ARG A 23 -34.57 -8.25 20.46
CA ARG A 23 -34.99 -7.25 19.47
C ARG A 23 -33.86 -6.81 18.56
N THR A 24 -32.61 -6.73 19.05
CA THR A 24 -31.46 -6.33 18.23
C THR A 24 -31.15 -7.36 17.14
N LEU A 25 -31.32 -8.65 17.42
CA LEU A 25 -31.10 -9.74 16.44
C LEU A 25 -32.17 -9.81 15.33
N CYS A 26 -33.38 -9.29 15.58
CA CYS A 26 -34.45 -9.27 14.57
C CYS A 26 -34.37 -8.06 13.65
N GLN A 27 -33.82 -6.94 14.13
CA GLN A 27 -33.67 -5.70 13.35
C GLN A 27 -32.54 -5.81 12.32
N GLU A 28 -31.40 -6.40 12.68
CA GLU A 28 -30.28 -6.62 11.73
C GLU A 28 -30.66 -7.54 10.56
N ARG A 29 -31.62 -8.46 10.75
CA ARG A 29 -32.13 -9.33 9.67
C ARG A 29 -33.10 -8.63 8.71
N SER A 30 -33.79 -7.59 9.16
CA SER A 30 -34.76 -6.87 8.31
C SER A 30 -34.07 -5.83 7.43
N ASP A 31 -33.06 -5.15 7.98
CA ASP A 31 -32.28 -4.16 7.23
C ASP A 31 -31.44 -4.82 6.11
N GLY A 32 -30.83 -5.97 6.37
CA GLY A 32 -30.09 -6.73 5.35
C GLY A 32 -30.97 -7.21 4.18
N PHE A 33 -32.23 -7.55 4.44
CA PHE A 33 -33.18 -7.99 3.39
C PHE A 33 -33.60 -6.84 2.47
N HIS A 34 -33.70 -5.60 2.98
CA HIS A 34 -33.98 -4.44 2.15
C HIS A 34 -32.77 -4.05 1.29
N VAL A 35 -31.56 -4.11 1.85
CA VAL A 35 -30.32 -3.87 1.10
C VAL A 35 -30.16 -4.88 -0.06
N GLU A 36 -30.46 -6.16 0.16
CA GLU A 36 -30.35 -7.19 -0.88
C GLU A 36 -31.33 -6.93 -2.06
N LYS A 37 -32.56 -6.52 -1.74
CA LYS A 37 -33.57 -6.14 -2.74
C LYS A 37 -33.19 -4.86 -3.51
N ASP A 38 -32.56 -3.91 -2.84
CA ASP A 38 -32.10 -2.67 -3.47
C ASP A 38 -30.93 -2.93 -4.43
N ILE A 39 -30.04 -3.88 -4.10
CA ILE A 39 -28.94 -4.31 -4.97
C ILE A 39 -29.46 -4.99 -6.25
N GLU A 40 -30.58 -5.74 -6.18
CA GLU A 40 -31.18 -6.37 -7.35
C GLU A 40 -31.66 -5.37 -8.41
N GLY A 41 -32.06 -4.17 -7.99
CA GLY A 41 -32.50 -3.09 -8.87
C GLY A 41 -31.36 -2.35 -9.58
N LEU A 42 -30.10 -2.58 -9.19
CA LEU A 42 -28.94 -1.92 -9.79
C LEU A 42 -28.65 -2.47 -11.19
N ASN A 43 -28.16 -1.60 -12.07
CA ASN A 43 -27.62 -2.03 -13.37
C ASN A 43 -26.46 -3.03 -13.14
N GLY A 44 -26.31 -4.01 -14.04
CA GLY A 44 -25.44 -5.17 -13.87
C GLY A 44 -24.04 -4.86 -13.32
N ILE A 45 -23.34 -3.83 -13.85
CA ILE A 45 -22.00 -3.47 -13.36
C ILE A 45 -22.05 -2.97 -11.91
N TYR A 46 -22.99 -2.09 -11.58
CA TYR A 46 -23.17 -1.56 -10.23
C TYR A 46 -23.65 -2.62 -9.24
N LYS A 47 -24.46 -3.59 -9.70
CA LYS A 47 -24.82 -4.77 -8.93
C LYS A 47 -23.60 -5.60 -8.57
N THR A 48 -22.73 -5.88 -9.54
CA THR A 48 -21.47 -6.61 -9.29
C THR A 48 -20.57 -5.84 -8.32
N ILE A 49 -20.43 -4.52 -8.48
CA ILE A 49 -19.65 -3.68 -7.56
C ILE A 49 -20.23 -3.74 -6.15
N ALA A 50 -21.54 -3.54 -5.97
CA ALA A 50 -22.20 -3.57 -4.67
C ALA A 50 -22.08 -4.94 -3.97
N GLN A 51 -22.10 -6.03 -4.74
CA GLN A 51 -21.89 -7.39 -4.22
C GLN A 51 -20.44 -7.68 -3.81
N LEU A 52 -19.46 -7.09 -4.50
CA LEU A 52 -18.04 -7.24 -4.17
C LEU A 52 -17.59 -6.32 -3.04
N THR A 53 -18.27 -5.19 -2.85
CA THR A 53 -17.96 -4.18 -1.83
C THR A 53 -19.17 -3.95 -0.92
N SER A 54 -19.83 -2.81 -1.03
CA SER A 54 -21.04 -2.45 -0.29
C SER A 54 -21.94 -1.58 -1.17
N LEU A 55 -23.21 -1.43 -0.78
CA LEU A 55 -24.13 -0.54 -1.49
C LEU A 55 -23.66 0.91 -1.39
N GLU A 56 -23.17 1.32 -0.21
CA GLU A 56 -22.67 2.66 0.06
C GLU A 56 -21.46 3.01 -0.83
N ASP A 57 -20.48 2.12 -0.94
CA ASP A 57 -19.30 2.32 -1.79
C ASP A 57 -19.69 2.40 -3.28
N CYS A 58 -20.66 1.59 -3.70
CA CYS A 58 -21.19 1.61 -5.06
C CYS A 58 -21.87 2.96 -5.38
N LEU A 59 -22.60 3.54 -4.43
CA LEU A 59 -23.23 4.86 -4.60
C LEU A 59 -22.19 5.98 -4.70
N VAL A 60 -21.12 5.92 -3.92
CA VAL A 60 -19.98 6.85 -4.04
C VAL A 60 -19.36 6.74 -5.44
N LEU A 61 -19.11 5.52 -5.91
CA LEU A 61 -18.56 5.27 -7.25
C LEU A 61 -19.48 5.86 -8.34
N TYR A 62 -20.78 5.59 -8.26
CA TYR A 62 -21.76 6.15 -9.19
C TYR A 62 -21.74 7.69 -9.20
N GLN A 63 -21.69 8.33 -8.03
CA GLN A 63 -21.69 9.79 -7.93
C GLN A 63 -20.49 10.42 -8.65
N HIS A 64 -19.32 9.80 -8.57
CA HIS A 64 -18.08 10.33 -9.17
C HIS A 64 -17.92 9.98 -10.65
N PHE A 65 -18.43 8.83 -11.09
CA PHE A 65 -18.10 8.28 -12.41
C PHE A 65 -19.28 8.18 -13.39
N LYS A 66 -20.51 8.49 -12.97
CA LYS A 66 -21.67 8.46 -13.88
C LYS A 66 -21.46 9.35 -15.11
N GLY A 67 -21.78 8.80 -16.28
CA GLY A 67 -21.61 9.48 -17.57
C GLY A 67 -20.21 9.37 -18.18
N LEU A 68 -19.24 8.79 -17.47
CA LEU A 68 -17.92 8.48 -17.99
C LEU A 68 -17.86 7.03 -18.49
N SER A 69 -17.06 6.79 -19.53
CA SER A 69 -16.65 5.45 -19.93
C SER A 69 -15.29 5.15 -19.29
N ILE A 70 -15.25 4.19 -18.37
CA ILE A 70 -14.01 3.75 -17.70
C ILE A 70 -13.61 2.42 -18.30
N ASN A 71 -12.36 2.32 -18.75
CA ASN A 71 -11.73 1.06 -19.09
C ASN A 71 -10.75 0.70 -17.99
N PHE A 72 -10.96 -0.45 -17.34
CA PHE A 72 -10.07 -0.90 -16.27
C PHE A 72 -8.75 -1.40 -16.87
N PRO A 73 -7.60 -0.88 -16.41
CA PRO A 73 -6.30 -1.43 -16.78
C PRO A 73 -6.19 -2.90 -16.40
N THR A 74 -5.43 -3.66 -17.20
CA THR A 74 -5.15 -5.07 -16.89
C THR A 74 -4.21 -5.26 -15.70
N LYS A 75 -3.47 -4.20 -15.34
CA LYS A 75 -2.51 -4.19 -14.23
C LYS A 75 -2.94 -3.17 -13.20
N LEU A 76 -2.95 -3.60 -11.94
CA LEU A 76 -3.32 -2.75 -10.80
C LEU A 76 -2.24 -1.71 -10.51
N ILE A 77 -0.97 -2.11 -10.62
CA ILE A 77 0.19 -1.27 -10.27
C ILE A 77 0.78 -0.69 -11.54
N ASP A 78 0.90 0.62 -11.60
CA ASP A 78 1.47 1.32 -12.76
C ASP A 78 2.97 1.03 -12.93
N GLY A 79 3.40 0.88 -14.18
CA GLY A 79 4.79 0.60 -14.53
C GLY A 79 5.72 1.75 -14.12
N ALA A 80 5.26 3.01 -14.18
CA ALA A 80 6.07 4.14 -13.75
C ALA A 80 6.33 4.11 -12.23
N TYR A 81 5.38 3.61 -11.44
CA TYR A 81 5.59 3.39 -10.01
C TYR A 81 6.66 2.32 -9.76
N VAL A 82 6.60 1.20 -10.49
CA VAL A 82 7.60 0.13 -10.37
C VAL A 82 9.00 0.63 -10.73
N LYS A 83 9.15 1.41 -11.81
CA LYS A 83 10.45 2.01 -12.18
C LYS A 83 11.02 2.89 -11.08
N ARG A 84 10.21 3.81 -10.54
CA ARG A 84 10.61 4.68 -9.41
C ARG A 84 11.02 3.90 -8.18
N TYR A 85 10.36 2.77 -7.91
CA TYR A 85 10.75 1.87 -6.83
C TYR A 85 12.13 1.25 -7.10
N LEU A 86 12.34 0.72 -8.32
CA LEU A 86 13.62 0.12 -8.72
C LEU A 86 14.77 1.14 -8.72
N GLU A 87 14.55 2.36 -9.23
CA GLU A 87 15.50 3.48 -9.18
C GLU A 87 15.98 3.74 -7.76
N LYS A 88 15.05 3.86 -6.81
CA LYS A 88 15.37 4.11 -5.40
C LYS A 88 16.20 2.99 -4.79
N GLU A 89 15.93 1.74 -5.15
CA GLU A 89 16.69 0.60 -4.63
C GLU A 89 18.08 0.51 -5.27
N VAL A 90 18.20 0.72 -6.58
CA VAL A 90 19.49 0.77 -7.28
C VAL A 90 20.35 1.91 -6.74
N HIS A 91 19.77 3.09 -6.49
CA HIS A 91 20.48 4.24 -5.93
C HIS A 91 21.01 3.99 -4.51
N LYS A 92 20.38 3.08 -3.75
CA LYS A 92 20.92 2.60 -2.46
C LYS A 92 22.06 1.59 -2.61
N GLY A 93 22.49 1.29 -3.83
CA GLY A 93 23.51 0.29 -4.14
C GLY A 93 22.98 -1.15 -4.20
N LYS A 94 21.65 -1.35 -4.25
CA LYS A 94 21.09 -2.71 -4.31
C LYS A 94 21.29 -3.31 -5.70
N VAL A 95 21.93 -4.48 -5.75
CA VAL A 95 22.02 -5.33 -6.95
C VAL A 95 21.02 -6.46 -6.80
N PHE A 96 20.08 -6.57 -7.75
CA PHE A 96 19.01 -7.56 -7.69
C PHE A 96 19.49 -8.93 -8.18
N SER A 97 19.31 -9.97 -7.35
CA SER A 97 19.51 -11.36 -7.77
C SER A 97 18.39 -11.83 -8.72
N LYS A 98 18.58 -13.01 -9.34
CA LYS A 98 17.52 -13.61 -10.17
C LYS A 98 16.26 -13.85 -9.34
N GLU A 99 16.40 -14.44 -8.17
CA GLU A 99 15.31 -14.82 -7.27
C GLU A 99 14.52 -13.58 -6.83
N GLU A 100 15.19 -12.49 -6.49
CA GLU A 100 14.55 -11.22 -6.14
C GLU A 100 13.74 -10.65 -7.31
N ILE A 101 14.25 -10.73 -8.54
CA ILE A 101 13.51 -10.30 -9.73
C ILE A 101 12.22 -11.13 -9.91
N GLN A 102 12.26 -12.45 -9.64
CA GLN A 102 11.05 -13.28 -9.71
C GLN A 102 10.04 -12.88 -8.65
N GLN A 103 10.49 -12.60 -7.42
CA GLN A 103 9.61 -12.15 -6.35
C GLN A 103 8.96 -10.79 -6.67
N LEU A 104 9.72 -9.86 -7.25
CA LEU A 104 9.19 -8.56 -7.68
C LEU A 104 8.19 -8.70 -8.84
N ALA A 105 8.44 -9.63 -9.76
CA ALA A 105 7.52 -9.93 -10.84
C ALA A 105 6.16 -10.41 -10.31
N ILE A 106 6.18 -11.34 -9.34
CA ILE A 106 4.97 -11.84 -8.69
C ILE A 106 4.28 -10.74 -7.87
N SER A 107 5.02 -9.97 -7.08
CA SER A 107 4.43 -8.96 -6.18
C SER A 107 3.80 -7.79 -6.92
N PHE A 108 4.37 -7.39 -8.06
CA PHE A 108 3.85 -6.28 -8.87
C PHE A 108 2.92 -6.74 -10.00
N ASP A 109 2.66 -8.04 -10.14
CA ASP A 109 1.92 -8.63 -11.26
C ASP A 109 2.53 -8.27 -12.64
N TYR A 110 3.85 -8.40 -12.77
CA TYR A 110 4.57 -8.24 -14.04
C TYR A 110 5.31 -9.52 -14.41
N SER A 111 5.67 -9.66 -15.68
CA SER A 111 6.61 -10.71 -16.08
C SER A 111 8.04 -10.37 -15.63
N GLU A 112 8.85 -11.38 -15.34
CA GLU A 112 10.29 -11.18 -15.08
C GLU A 112 10.97 -10.39 -16.20
N ARG A 113 10.57 -10.65 -17.45
CA ARG A 113 11.07 -9.93 -18.63
C ARG A 113 10.80 -8.42 -18.52
N GLN A 114 9.62 -8.02 -18.08
CA GLN A 114 9.27 -6.61 -17.90
C GLN A 114 10.05 -5.98 -16.75
N ILE A 115 10.19 -6.66 -15.61
CA ILE A 115 11.00 -6.16 -14.49
C ILE A 115 12.47 -5.98 -14.92
N ARG A 116 13.03 -6.94 -15.66
CA ARG A 116 14.39 -6.81 -16.25
C ARG A 116 14.49 -5.64 -17.21
N ARG A 117 13.46 -5.41 -18.03
CA ARG A 117 13.41 -4.25 -18.92
C ARG A 117 13.42 -2.95 -18.12
N PHE A 118 12.59 -2.83 -17.10
CA PHE A 118 12.58 -1.67 -16.21
C PHE A 118 13.93 -1.46 -15.53
N LEU A 119 14.55 -2.51 -14.98
CA LEU A 119 15.89 -2.42 -14.40
C LEU A 119 16.94 -1.91 -15.41
N SER A 120 16.90 -2.40 -16.66
CA SER A 120 17.83 -1.94 -17.70
C SER A 120 17.60 -0.48 -18.10
N GLU A 121 16.35 -0.04 -18.13
CA GLU A 121 15.99 1.37 -18.40
C GLU A 121 16.54 2.26 -17.29
N VAL A 122 16.28 1.89 -16.02
CA VAL A 122 16.78 2.60 -14.84
C VAL A 122 18.31 2.71 -14.81
N VAL A 123 19.03 1.61 -15.07
CA VAL A 123 20.50 1.63 -15.09
C VAL A 123 21.04 2.48 -16.24
N ASN A 124 20.36 2.49 -17.40
CA ASN A 124 20.79 3.30 -18.54
C ASN A 124 20.47 4.79 -18.34
N GLU A 125 19.33 5.14 -17.74
CA GLU A 125 18.98 6.52 -17.41
C GLU A 125 19.98 7.12 -16.42
N ASN A 126 20.40 6.38 -15.39
CA ASN A 126 21.45 6.82 -14.45
C ASN A 126 22.80 7.09 -15.15
N LYS A 127 23.14 6.36 -16.23
CA LYS A 127 24.39 6.58 -16.97
C LYS A 127 24.42 7.88 -17.78
N LEU A 128 23.25 8.47 -18.06
CA LEU A 128 23.15 9.70 -18.84
C LEU A 128 23.31 10.97 -17.98
N GLU A 129 23.28 10.84 -16.64
CA GLU A 129 23.42 11.97 -15.70
C GLU A 129 24.83 12.13 -15.11
N GLU A 130 25.82 11.31 -15.52
CA GLU A 130 27.22 11.58 -15.20
C GLU A 130 27.75 12.72 -16.09
N GLU A 131 27.40 13.96 -15.75
CA GLU A 131 28.15 15.13 -16.21
C GLU A 131 29.63 14.88 -15.86
N PRO A 132 30.54 14.87 -16.86
CA PRO A 132 31.94 14.62 -16.60
C PRO A 132 32.45 15.63 -15.57
N LEU A 133 33.22 15.17 -14.58
CA LEU A 133 33.80 16.03 -13.57
C LEU A 133 34.38 17.28 -14.25
N PRO A 134 34.03 18.50 -13.80
CA PRO A 134 34.52 19.72 -14.43
C PRO A 134 36.05 19.65 -14.48
N TYR A 135 36.64 20.20 -15.54
CA TYR A 135 38.09 20.13 -15.80
C TYR A 135 38.95 20.43 -14.55
N ILE A 136 38.51 21.39 -13.73
CA ILE A 136 39.16 21.77 -12.46
C ILE A 136 39.22 20.60 -11.47
N ALA A 137 38.15 19.82 -11.32
CA ALA A 137 38.12 18.64 -10.45
C ALA A 137 39.05 17.54 -10.97
N GLN A 138 39.08 17.29 -12.28
CA GLN A 138 40.04 16.34 -12.88
C GLN A 138 41.49 16.77 -12.65
N TRP A 139 41.78 18.07 -12.80
CA TRP A 139 43.10 18.63 -12.55
C TRP A 139 43.52 18.48 -11.09
N LEU A 140 42.63 18.74 -10.12
CA LEU A 140 42.94 18.58 -8.69
C LEU A 140 43.31 17.13 -8.32
N HIS A 141 42.62 16.14 -8.88
CA HIS A 141 42.93 14.72 -8.66
C HIS A 141 44.31 14.33 -9.22
N SER A 142 44.76 14.99 -10.31
CA SER A 142 46.09 14.76 -10.88
C SER A 142 47.22 15.24 -9.97
N GLN A 143 46.97 16.27 -9.15
CA GLN A 143 47.97 16.84 -8.23
C GLN A 143 48.15 15.98 -6.97
N THR A 144 47.08 15.30 -6.51
CA THR A 144 47.13 14.49 -5.28
C THR A 144 47.82 13.14 -5.47
N ASN A 145 47.80 12.56 -6.67
CA ASN A 145 48.47 11.29 -6.96
C ASN A 145 49.97 11.45 -7.30
N GLY A 146 50.44 12.68 -7.55
CA GLY A 146 51.86 12.98 -7.84
C GLY A 146 52.75 13.20 -6.61
N GLY A 147 52.20 13.10 -5.39
CA GLY A 147 52.88 13.51 -4.16
C GLY A 147 53.63 12.41 -3.40
N ASN A 148 53.64 11.15 -3.86
CA ASN A 148 54.21 10.03 -3.09
C ASN A 148 55.39 9.32 -3.76
N GLU A 149 56.10 10.02 -4.64
CA GLU A 149 57.42 9.60 -5.10
C GLU A 149 58.37 10.77 -4.92
N HIS A 150 59.14 10.74 -3.82
CA HIS A 150 60.43 11.39 -3.56
C HIS A 150 60.49 11.99 -2.14
N GLY A 151 60.83 11.13 -1.18
CA GLY A 151 61.28 11.52 0.15
C GLY A 151 62.13 10.40 0.73
N LYS A 152 63.42 10.41 0.35
CA LYS A 152 64.49 9.65 1.02
C LYS A 152 64.67 10.13 2.46
#